data_AF-A0A922MQT6-F1
#
_entry.id   AF-A0A922MQT6-F1
#
_cell.length_a   1.000
_cell.length_b   1.000
_cell.length_c   1.000
_cell.angle_alpha   90.00
_cell.angle_beta   90.00
_cell.angle_gamma   90.00
#
_symmetry.space_group_name_H-M   'P 1'
#
loop_
_entity.id
_entity.type
_entity.pdbx_description
1 polymer ?
#
loop_
_entity_poly.entity_id
_entity_poly.type
_entity_poly.pdbx_seq_one_letter_code
_entity_poly.pdbx_strand_id
1 'polypeptide(L)'
;MSRRKFGHVVALVGVALISDTGTIVWSSPPPLSPVGRTNDDNAIVSIIESAEEFVYISVMDYQPMCVFTHKLTFWPVIDDAIRKAALENKVKVKLLISWWKHSAPAEDNFLRSLSDLSQSYPRVDIQVKRFVVPSTPDQEKIPYARVNHNKYMVTDRTAYIGTSNWSGDYFTTTAGVAFVFQDLADGLPQNMTKDIRKELQEVFERDWNSPYAVPLRRL
;
A
#
# COMPACT_ATOMS: atom_id res chain seq x y z
N MET A 1 36.62 16.72 -27.16
CA MET A 1 35.29 16.07 -27.02
C MET A 1 35.44 14.86 -26.12
N SER A 2 35.12 14.99 -24.83
CA SER A 2 35.17 13.89 -23.85
C SER A 2 33.75 13.67 -23.33
N ARG A 3 33.18 12.48 -23.58
CA ARG A 3 31.86 12.08 -23.12
C ARG A 3 31.93 11.77 -21.63
N ARG A 4 31.31 12.62 -20.79
CA ARG A 4 31.02 12.26 -19.39
C ARG A 4 29.90 11.22 -19.38
N LYS A 5 30.22 10.02 -18.90
CA LYS A 5 29.23 9.01 -18.50
C LYS A 5 28.49 9.56 -17.28
N PHE A 6 27.18 9.79 -17.41
CA PHE A 6 26.30 9.97 -16.26
C PHE A 6 26.10 8.60 -15.60
N GLY A 7 26.74 8.40 -14.45
CA GLY A 7 26.43 7.30 -13.55
C GLY A 7 25.03 7.53 -12.98
N HIS A 8 24.16 6.53 -13.11
CA HIS A 8 22.92 6.46 -12.35
C HIS A 8 23.29 6.34 -10.88
N VAL A 9 23.01 7.38 -10.11
CA VAL A 9 23.03 7.31 -8.65
C VAL A 9 21.72 6.66 -8.25
N VAL A 10 21.76 5.34 -8.04
CA VAL A 10 20.73 4.66 -7.25
C VAL A 10 20.85 5.24 -5.85
N ALA A 11 19.85 6.00 -5.42
CA ALA A 11 19.77 6.46 -4.05
C ALA A 11 19.59 5.22 -3.17
N LEU A 12 20.66 4.80 -2.49
CA LEU A 12 20.58 3.90 -1.35
C LEU A 12 19.78 4.62 -0.26
N VAL A 13 18.48 4.38 -0.22
CA VAL A 13 17.64 4.65 0.94
C VAL A 13 18.18 3.80 2.10
N GLY A 14 18.21 4.39 3.30
CA GLY A 14 18.96 3.93 4.46
C GLY A 14 18.97 2.41 4.67
N VAL A 15 20.18 1.92 5.00
CA VAL A 15 20.51 0.51 5.23
C VAL A 15 19.67 -0.07 6.37
N ALA A 16 18.46 -0.52 6.06
CA ALA A 16 17.98 -1.74 6.66
C ALA A 16 18.78 -2.85 5.99
N LEU A 17 19.53 -3.63 6.79
CA LEU A 17 20.19 -4.83 6.31
C LEU A 17 19.11 -5.71 5.68
N ILE A 18 19.09 -5.79 4.34
CA ILE A 18 18.31 -6.82 3.66
C ILE A 18 18.89 -8.12 4.18
N SER A 19 18.09 -8.90 4.91
CA SER A 19 18.54 -10.19 5.39
C SER A 19 18.91 -11.06 4.19
N ASP A 20 19.74 -12.08 4.40
CA ASP A 20 20.05 -13.07 3.36
C ASP A 20 18.79 -13.77 2.80
N THR A 21 17.65 -13.58 3.45
CA THR A 21 16.32 -14.10 3.06
C THR A 21 15.43 -13.07 2.36
N GLY A 22 15.92 -11.87 2.03
CA GLY A 22 15.11 -10.79 1.44
C GLY A 22 14.05 -10.21 2.40
N THR A 23 14.17 -10.47 3.69
CA THR A 23 13.17 -10.14 4.71
C THR A 23 13.57 -8.93 5.54
N ILE A 24 12.64 -8.01 5.76
CA ILE A 24 12.88 -6.78 6.52
C ILE A 24 11.71 -6.50 7.47
N VAL A 25 12.01 -5.92 8.63
CA VAL A 25 11.00 -5.44 9.60
C VAL A 25 11.12 -3.93 9.76
N TRP A 26 10.01 -3.23 9.52
CA TRP A 26 9.89 -1.78 9.67
C TRP A 26 8.96 -1.41 10.82
N SER A 27 9.06 -0.18 11.32
CA SER A 27 8.14 0.32 12.34
C SER A 27 7.91 1.82 12.25
N SER A 28 6.81 2.27 12.84
CA SER A 28 6.46 3.67 13.08
C SER A 28 6.00 3.86 14.53
N PRO A 29 5.99 5.11 15.04
CA PRO A 29 6.66 6.28 14.50
C PRO A 29 8.18 6.22 14.79
N PRO A 30 8.99 7.14 14.23
CA PRO A 30 10.44 7.13 14.43
C PRO A 30 10.88 7.11 15.91
N PRO A 31 10.22 7.84 16.85
CA PRO A 31 10.59 7.81 18.27
C PRO A 31 10.41 6.46 18.96
N LEU A 32 9.61 5.55 18.41
CA LEU A 32 9.38 4.19 18.97
C LEU A 32 10.13 3.10 18.17
N SER A 33 10.94 3.49 17.19
CA SER A 33 11.68 2.57 16.34
C SER A 33 13.09 2.35 16.88
N PRO A 34 13.60 1.11 16.94
CA PRO A 34 15.01 0.84 17.22
C PRO A 34 15.93 1.58 16.25
N VAL A 35 17.11 1.97 16.74
CA VAL A 35 18.13 2.66 15.94
C VAL A 35 18.45 1.85 14.68
N GLY A 36 18.42 2.51 13.52
CA GLY A 36 18.72 1.91 12.22
C GLY A 36 17.52 1.32 11.47
N ARG A 37 16.30 1.38 12.03
CA ARG A 37 15.09 0.93 11.33
C ARG A 37 14.50 2.03 10.45
N THR A 38 14.07 1.67 9.25
CA THR A 38 13.34 2.58 8.34
C THR A 38 11.93 2.84 8.88
N ASN A 39 11.50 4.10 8.86
CA ASN A 39 10.12 4.46 9.20
C ASN A 39 9.15 3.90 8.14
N ASP A 40 8.00 3.37 8.59
CA ASP A 40 7.06 2.65 7.72
C ASP A 40 6.58 3.47 6.50
N ASP A 41 6.36 4.78 6.62
CA ASP A 41 5.91 5.62 5.51
C ASP A 41 6.94 5.72 4.38
N ASN A 42 8.20 6.04 4.72
CA ASN A 42 9.31 6.09 3.78
C ASN A 42 9.52 4.75 3.08
N ALA A 43 9.19 3.68 3.78
CA ALA A 43 9.39 2.33 3.31
C ALA A 43 8.24 1.85 2.41
N ILE A 44 7.00 2.26 2.69
CA ILE A 44 5.88 2.13 1.75
C ILE A 44 6.18 2.91 0.47
N VAL A 45 6.64 4.16 0.59
CA VAL A 45 7.02 5.01 -0.56
C VAL A 45 8.09 4.33 -1.40
N SER A 46 9.17 3.81 -0.79
CA SER A 46 10.24 3.15 -1.54
C SER A 46 9.79 1.87 -2.26
N ILE A 47 8.86 1.09 -1.68
CA ILE A 47 8.27 -0.06 -2.37
C ILE A 47 7.44 0.39 -3.58
N ILE A 48 6.63 1.45 -3.43
CA ILE A 48 5.82 1.99 -4.54
C ILE A 48 6.73 2.51 -5.65
N GLU A 49 7.78 3.25 -5.30
CA GLU A 49 8.73 3.84 -6.26
C GLU A 49 9.59 2.80 -6.98
N SER A 50 9.81 1.63 -6.37
CA SER A 50 10.59 0.54 -6.98
C SER A 50 9.77 -0.45 -7.81
N ALA A 51 8.43 -0.35 -7.80
CA ALA A 51 7.57 -1.18 -8.62
C ALA A 51 7.73 -0.84 -10.11
N GLU A 52 7.76 -1.87 -10.97
CA GLU A 52 7.94 -1.69 -12.42
C GLU A 52 6.66 -2.00 -13.19
N GLU A 53 5.82 -2.91 -12.69
CA GLU A 53 4.63 -3.36 -13.41
C GLU A 53 3.33 -2.99 -12.70
N PHE A 54 3.23 -3.28 -11.40
CA PHE A 54 2.00 -3.04 -10.65
C PHE A 54 2.23 -2.74 -9.16
N VAL A 55 1.24 -2.07 -8.58
CA VAL A 55 1.09 -1.83 -7.14
C VAL A 55 -0.35 -2.16 -6.75
N TYR A 56 -0.53 -3.21 -5.96
CA TYR A 56 -1.83 -3.65 -5.47
C TYR A 56 -1.91 -3.42 -3.95
N ILE A 57 -2.87 -2.63 -3.50
CA ILE A 57 -3.01 -2.16 -2.12
C ILE A 57 -4.35 -2.64 -1.55
N SER A 58 -4.32 -3.32 -0.40
CA SER A 58 -5.52 -3.68 0.36
C SER A 58 -5.42 -3.20 1.80
N VAL A 59 -6.22 -2.19 2.13
CA VAL A 59 -6.26 -1.57 3.46
C VAL A 59 -7.69 -1.40 3.95
N MET A 60 -7.88 -1.26 5.27
CA MET A 60 -9.20 -0.92 5.81
C MET A 60 -9.56 0.51 5.48
N ASP A 61 -8.68 1.46 5.85
CA ASP A 61 -8.87 2.89 5.61
C ASP A 61 -7.68 3.49 4.84
N TYR A 62 -7.98 4.42 3.93
CA TYR A 62 -7.07 5.21 3.11
C TYR A 62 -7.45 6.69 3.12
N GLN A 63 -6.64 7.54 3.75
CA GLN A 63 -6.92 8.97 3.82
C GLN A 63 -5.59 9.76 3.78
N PRO A 64 -5.34 10.62 2.78
CA PRO A 64 -4.12 11.44 2.70
C PRO A 64 -4.16 12.63 3.68
N MET A 65 -4.42 12.34 4.95
CA MET A 65 -4.60 13.28 6.04
C MET A 65 -4.38 12.60 7.39
N CYS A 66 -4.17 13.41 8.43
CA CYS A 66 -4.26 12.96 9.81
C CYS A 66 -5.69 13.18 10.33
N VAL A 67 -6.28 12.12 10.89
CA VAL A 67 -7.67 12.04 11.36
C VAL A 67 -7.81 11.99 12.89
N PHE A 68 -6.75 11.61 13.61
CA PHE A 68 -6.74 11.61 15.08
C PHE A 68 -6.27 12.93 15.71
N THR A 69 -6.20 14.01 14.93
CA THR A 69 -5.76 15.33 15.37
C THR A 69 -6.94 16.29 15.56
N HIS A 70 -6.82 17.24 16.51
CA HIS A 70 -7.86 18.25 16.77
C HIS A 70 -8.20 19.12 15.54
N LYS A 71 -7.23 19.31 14.65
CA LYS A 71 -7.40 19.97 13.35
C LYS A 71 -7.05 18.97 12.26
N LEU A 72 -7.84 18.94 11.20
CA LEU A 72 -7.52 18.15 10.03
C LEU A 72 -6.23 18.68 9.41
N THR A 73 -5.27 17.79 9.18
CA THR A 73 -3.99 18.13 8.58
C THR A 73 -3.83 17.29 7.32
N PHE A 74 -3.54 17.94 6.19
CA PHE A 74 -3.23 17.24 4.95
C PHE A 74 -1.87 16.54 5.06
N TRP A 75 -1.81 15.29 4.60
CA TRP A 75 -0.60 14.46 4.65
C TRP A 75 -0.51 13.61 3.37
N PRO A 76 0.21 14.09 2.33
CA PRO A 76 0.14 13.49 1.00
C PRO A 76 1.12 12.34 0.76
N VAL A 77 2.00 12.01 1.70
CA VAL A 77 3.22 11.22 1.44
C VAL A 77 2.98 9.95 0.60
N ILE A 78 2.02 9.11 0.99
CA ILE A 78 1.69 7.88 0.26
C ILE A 78 0.84 8.15 -0.99
N ASP A 79 -0.04 9.15 -0.96
CA ASP A 79 -0.89 9.54 -2.11
C ASP A 79 -0.04 10.09 -3.26
N ASP A 80 0.96 10.91 -2.96
CA ASP A 80 1.95 11.41 -3.92
C ASP A 80 2.72 10.25 -4.56
N ALA A 81 3.15 9.26 -3.78
CA ALA A 81 3.85 8.08 -4.31
C ALA A 81 2.97 7.27 -5.25
N ILE A 82 1.70 7.02 -4.89
CA ILE A 82 0.72 6.33 -5.74
C ILE A 82 0.52 7.09 -7.06
N ARG A 83 0.30 8.41 -6.99
CA ARG A 83 0.09 9.25 -8.18
C ARG A 83 1.32 9.26 -9.07
N LYS A 84 2.52 9.41 -8.51
CA LYS A 84 3.79 9.37 -9.27
C LYS A 84 4.00 8.03 -9.97
N ALA A 85 3.80 6.91 -9.28
CA ALA A 85 3.96 5.59 -9.86
C ALA A 85 3.06 5.40 -11.11
N ALA A 86 1.80 5.82 -11.03
CA ALA A 86 0.88 5.73 -12.16
C ALA A 86 1.15 6.76 -13.27
N LEU A 87 1.40 8.02 -12.90
CA LEU A 87 1.53 9.13 -13.86
C LEU A 87 2.89 9.18 -14.53
N GLU A 88 3.96 8.96 -13.80
CA GLU A 88 5.34 9.10 -14.30
C GLU A 88 5.86 7.75 -14.83
N ASN A 89 5.66 6.68 -14.05
CA ASN A 89 6.25 5.37 -14.33
C ASN A 89 5.30 4.41 -15.07
N LYS A 90 4.02 4.78 -15.22
CA LYS A 90 2.98 3.95 -15.87
C LYS A 90 2.76 2.59 -15.20
N VAL A 91 3.06 2.52 -13.91
CA VAL A 91 2.77 1.36 -13.07
C VAL A 91 1.26 1.24 -12.88
N LYS A 92 0.73 0.03 -13.02
CA LYS A 92 -0.70 -0.23 -12.79
C LYS A 92 -1.01 -0.23 -11.30
N VAL A 93 -1.93 0.62 -10.86
CA VAL A 93 -2.31 0.68 -9.45
C VAL A 93 -3.71 0.13 -9.25
N LYS A 94 -3.88 -0.78 -8.28
CA LYS A 94 -5.20 -1.22 -7.81
C LYS A 94 -5.33 -1.00 -6.30
N LEU A 95 -6.39 -0.32 -5.88
CA LEU A 95 -6.73 -0.10 -4.49
C LEU A 95 -8.03 -0.83 -4.13
N LEU A 96 -7.94 -1.75 -3.18
CA LEU A 96 -9.07 -2.48 -2.63
C LEU A 96 -9.29 -2.05 -1.17
N ILE A 97 -10.19 -1.08 -0.97
CA ILE A 97 -10.39 -0.40 0.31
C ILE A 97 -11.65 -0.90 0.98
N SER A 98 -11.62 -1.19 2.27
CA SER A 98 -12.80 -1.74 2.95
C SER A 98 -13.95 -0.72 3.01
N TRP A 99 -15.18 -1.21 2.98
CA TRP A 99 -16.36 -0.39 3.24
C TRP A 99 -17.29 -1.10 4.22
N TRP A 100 -17.57 -0.43 5.33
CA TRP A 100 -18.33 -0.96 6.45
C TRP A 100 -19.05 0.17 7.18
N LYS A 101 -19.84 -0.16 8.21
CA LYS A 101 -20.71 0.80 8.94
C LYS A 101 -19.95 2.00 9.54
N HIS A 102 -18.65 1.84 9.79
CA HIS A 102 -17.80 2.86 10.41
C HIS A 102 -16.88 3.57 9.42
N SER A 103 -16.92 3.25 8.12
CA SER A 103 -16.16 3.96 7.09
C SER A 103 -16.57 5.43 7.04
N ALA A 104 -15.60 6.32 6.94
CA ALA A 104 -15.84 7.74 6.74
C ALA A 104 -16.32 7.99 5.29
N PRO A 105 -17.52 8.57 5.06
CA PRO A 105 -17.98 8.83 3.69
C PRO A 105 -17.07 9.76 2.89
N ALA A 106 -16.35 10.66 3.55
CA ALA A 106 -15.41 11.59 2.91
C ALA A 106 -14.19 10.87 2.28
N GLU A 107 -13.89 9.64 2.69
CA GLU A 107 -12.81 8.83 2.11
C GLU A 107 -13.00 8.60 0.61
N ASP A 108 -14.25 8.44 0.17
CA ASP A 108 -14.60 8.27 -1.24
C ASP A 108 -14.14 9.46 -2.11
N ASN A 109 -14.03 10.67 -1.56
CA ASN A 109 -13.57 11.84 -2.31
C ASN A 109 -12.11 11.69 -2.76
N PHE A 110 -11.25 11.16 -1.88
CA PHE A 110 -9.84 10.90 -2.20
C PHE A 110 -9.70 9.73 -3.16
N LEU A 111 -10.47 8.66 -2.94
CA LEU A 111 -10.49 7.48 -3.81
C LEU A 111 -10.97 7.80 -5.22
N ARG A 112 -11.99 8.66 -5.37
CA ARG A 112 -12.44 9.15 -6.68
C ARG A 112 -11.36 9.98 -7.36
N SER A 113 -10.71 10.88 -6.63
CA SER A 113 -9.59 11.67 -7.16
C SER A 113 -8.46 10.81 -7.73
N LEU A 114 -8.21 9.63 -7.17
CA LEU A 114 -7.28 8.65 -7.74
C LEU A 114 -7.87 7.93 -8.95
N SER A 115 -9.11 7.44 -8.84
CA SER A 115 -9.78 6.70 -9.91
C SER A 115 -9.99 7.54 -11.18
N ASP A 116 -10.24 8.84 -11.05
CA ASP A 116 -10.47 9.76 -12.17
C ASP A 116 -9.19 10.07 -12.96
N LEU A 117 -8.01 9.79 -12.40
CA LEU A 117 -6.75 9.84 -13.16
C LEU A 117 -6.64 8.68 -14.15
N SER A 118 -7.32 7.56 -13.90
CA SER A 118 -7.29 6.41 -14.79
C SER A 118 -7.81 6.78 -16.17
N GLN A 119 -7.06 6.41 -17.21
CA GLN A 119 -7.40 6.72 -18.61
C GLN A 119 -7.47 8.23 -18.95
N SER A 120 -7.16 9.14 -18.03
CA SER A 120 -7.06 10.58 -18.31
C SER A 120 -5.90 10.91 -19.26
N TYR A 121 -4.87 10.05 -19.27
CA TYR A 121 -3.75 10.07 -20.21
C TYR A 121 -3.41 8.64 -20.69
N PRO A 122 -2.77 8.48 -21.86
CA PRO A 122 -2.35 7.17 -22.34
C PRO A 122 -1.54 6.39 -21.29
N ARG A 123 -1.93 5.13 -21.08
CA ARG A 123 -1.28 4.17 -20.17
C ARG A 123 -1.33 4.53 -18.68
N VAL A 124 -2.14 5.50 -18.25
CA VAL A 124 -2.42 5.72 -16.82
C VAL A 124 -3.54 4.79 -16.40
N ASP A 125 -3.28 3.91 -15.43
CA ASP A 125 -4.23 2.91 -14.94
C ASP A 125 -4.22 2.87 -13.41
N ILE A 126 -5.23 3.54 -12.82
CA ILE A 126 -5.51 3.51 -11.38
C ILE A 126 -6.93 2.99 -11.19
N GLN A 127 -7.11 1.86 -10.52
CA GLN A 127 -8.42 1.26 -10.30
C GLN A 127 -8.71 1.20 -8.82
N VAL A 128 -9.92 1.59 -8.44
CA VAL A 128 -10.34 1.57 -7.04
C VAL A 128 -11.64 0.79 -6.90
N LYS A 129 -11.69 -0.10 -5.91
CA LYS A 129 -12.88 -0.82 -5.49
C LYS A 129 -13.06 -0.73 -3.99
N ARG A 130 -14.31 -0.78 -3.55
CA ARG A 130 -14.66 -1.06 -2.16
C ARG A 130 -14.75 -2.57 -1.94
N PHE A 131 -14.28 -3.04 -0.78
CA PHE A 131 -14.49 -4.40 -0.33
C PHE A 131 -15.53 -4.45 0.78
N VAL A 132 -16.66 -5.11 0.53
CA VAL A 132 -17.79 -5.20 1.45
C VAL A 132 -17.92 -6.63 1.95
N VAL A 133 -17.68 -6.83 3.25
CA VAL A 133 -17.95 -8.12 3.89
C VAL A 133 -19.46 -8.31 4.01
N PRO A 134 -20.05 -9.37 3.45
CA PRO A 134 -21.49 -9.60 3.54
C PRO A 134 -21.91 -9.83 4.99
N SER A 135 -23.15 -9.46 5.31
CA SER A 135 -23.71 -9.65 6.65
C SER A 135 -25.19 -10.00 6.59
N THR A 136 -25.62 -10.87 7.50
CA THR A 136 -27.05 -11.08 7.82
C THR A 136 -27.52 -10.04 8.85
N PRO A 137 -28.84 -9.81 9.01
CA PRO A 137 -29.37 -8.89 10.00
C PRO A 137 -28.93 -9.19 11.45
N ASP A 138 -28.71 -10.47 11.79
CA ASP A 138 -28.21 -10.84 13.11
C ASP A 138 -26.71 -10.59 13.26
N GLN A 139 -25.91 -10.83 12.22
CA GLN A 139 -24.49 -10.50 12.21
C GLN A 139 -24.22 -9.00 12.29
N GLU A 140 -25.10 -8.16 11.72
CA GLU A 140 -24.98 -6.70 11.78
C GLU A 140 -25.16 -6.14 13.21
N LYS A 141 -25.79 -6.91 14.09
CA LYS A 141 -25.93 -6.54 15.51
C LYS A 141 -24.62 -6.67 16.29
N ILE A 142 -23.63 -7.41 15.76
CA ILE A 142 -22.33 -7.59 16.40
C ILE A 142 -21.41 -6.42 16.01
N PRO A 143 -21.08 -5.50 16.94
CA PRO A 143 -20.26 -4.34 16.63
C PRO A 143 -18.88 -4.76 16.10
N TYR A 144 -18.40 -4.04 15.08
CA TYR A 144 -17.06 -4.18 14.50
C TYR A 144 -16.68 -5.55 13.92
N ALA A 145 -17.63 -6.49 13.79
CA ALA A 145 -17.32 -7.85 13.33
C ALA A 145 -17.29 -8.02 11.80
N ARG A 146 -17.85 -7.06 11.04
CA ARG A 146 -18.08 -7.18 9.59
C ARG A 146 -17.22 -6.19 8.80
N VAL A 147 -15.92 -6.42 8.83
CA VAL A 147 -14.93 -5.58 8.12
C VAL A 147 -13.79 -6.44 7.63
N ASN A 148 -13.24 -6.07 6.47
CA ASN A 148 -11.97 -6.60 6.01
C ASN A 148 -10.85 -5.73 6.62
N HIS A 149 -10.05 -6.28 7.52
CA HIS A 149 -9.08 -5.49 8.30
C HIS A 149 -7.65 -5.57 7.76
N ASN A 150 -7.50 -5.76 6.45
CA ASN A 150 -6.19 -5.84 5.80
C ASN A 150 -5.40 -4.53 5.94
N LYS A 151 -4.07 -4.65 5.92
CA LYS A 151 -3.09 -3.57 5.68
C LYS A 151 -1.88 -4.15 4.96
N TYR A 152 -2.03 -4.45 3.68
CA TYR A 152 -0.94 -5.00 2.88
C TYR A 152 -0.85 -4.35 1.52
N MET A 153 0.31 -4.47 0.92
CA MET A 153 0.59 -4.08 -0.45
C MET A 153 1.45 -5.17 -1.10
N VAL A 154 1.24 -5.40 -2.39
CA VAL A 154 2.07 -6.30 -3.19
C VAL A 154 2.38 -5.64 -4.53
N THR A 155 3.64 -5.76 -4.94
CA THR A 155 4.15 -5.30 -6.24
C THR A 155 4.74 -6.48 -7.00
N ASP A 156 5.25 -6.25 -8.20
CA ASP A 156 6.00 -7.25 -8.97
C ASP A 156 7.29 -7.73 -8.25
N ARG A 157 7.76 -6.97 -7.24
CA ARG A 157 9.04 -7.24 -6.56
C ARG A 157 8.92 -7.50 -5.07
N THR A 158 7.89 -6.97 -4.41
CA THR A 158 7.85 -6.88 -2.95
C THR A 158 6.45 -7.17 -2.39
N ALA A 159 6.42 -7.89 -1.27
CA ALA A 159 5.25 -8.02 -0.40
C ALA A 159 5.47 -7.21 0.88
N TYR A 160 4.47 -6.39 1.25
CA TYR A 160 4.42 -5.61 2.48
C TYR A 160 3.16 -6.00 3.26
N ILE A 161 3.29 -6.33 4.54
CA ILE A 161 2.18 -6.61 5.45
C ILE A 161 2.42 -5.82 6.73
N GLY A 162 1.54 -4.87 7.02
CA GLY A 162 1.65 -3.97 8.17
C GLY A 162 0.48 -4.05 9.14
N THR A 163 0.58 -3.27 10.20
CA THR A 163 -0.52 -3.06 11.17
C THR A 163 -1.26 -1.74 10.95
N SER A 164 -0.66 -0.81 10.20
CA SER A 164 -1.08 0.59 10.07
C SER A 164 -2.05 0.82 8.93
N ASN A 165 -3.22 1.43 9.21
CA ASN A 165 -4.07 1.96 8.15
C ASN A 165 -3.37 3.13 7.44
N TRP A 166 -3.81 3.47 6.23
CA TRP A 166 -3.11 4.42 5.39
C TRP A 166 -3.64 5.84 5.60
N SER A 167 -3.51 6.32 6.85
CA SER A 167 -3.68 7.73 7.25
C SER A 167 -2.44 8.22 8.00
N GLY A 168 -2.15 9.52 7.93
CA GLY A 168 -0.85 10.08 8.35
C GLY A 168 -0.51 9.84 9.82
N ASP A 169 -1.49 9.85 10.70
CA ASP A 169 -1.32 9.58 12.15
C ASP A 169 -0.87 8.14 12.49
N TYR A 170 -1.10 7.15 11.61
CA TYR A 170 -0.59 5.80 11.82
C TYR A 170 0.92 5.69 11.61
N PHE A 171 1.51 6.62 10.87
CA PHE A 171 2.95 6.64 10.57
C PHE A 171 3.72 7.68 11.40
N THR A 172 3.00 8.68 11.93
CA THR A 172 3.62 9.82 12.63
C THR A 172 3.40 9.80 14.13
N THR A 173 2.30 9.23 14.62
CA THR A 173 1.93 9.30 16.05
C THR A 173 1.48 7.98 16.67
N THR A 174 1.17 6.95 15.87
CA THR A 174 0.71 5.64 16.35
C THR A 174 1.78 4.58 16.12
N ALA A 175 1.94 3.68 17.10
CA ALA A 175 2.88 2.57 16.98
C ALA A 175 2.40 1.56 15.92
N GLY A 176 3.28 1.25 14.96
CA GLY A 176 3.04 0.29 13.89
C GLY A 176 4.27 -0.55 13.60
N VAL A 177 4.05 -1.73 13.02
CA VAL A 177 5.11 -2.61 12.55
C VAL A 177 4.70 -3.21 11.22
N ALA A 178 5.69 -3.44 10.35
CA ALA A 178 5.49 -4.10 9.08
C ALA A 178 6.53 -5.18 8.82
N PHE A 179 6.06 -6.26 8.20
CA PHE A 179 6.86 -7.30 7.59
C PHE A 179 6.98 -7.02 6.09
N VAL A 180 8.20 -7.15 5.56
CA VAL A 180 8.50 -6.93 4.16
C VAL A 180 9.30 -8.10 3.64
N PHE A 181 8.90 -8.58 2.47
CA PHE A 181 9.63 -9.58 1.73
C PHE A 181 9.89 -9.08 0.31
N GLN A 182 11.16 -8.94 -0.04
CA GLN A 182 11.60 -8.54 -1.37
C GLN A 182 12.15 -9.76 -2.10
N ASP A 183 11.61 -10.03 -3.29
CA ASP A 183 12.08 -11.10 -4.15
C ASP A 183 13.48 -10.75 -4.68
N LEU A 184 14.50 -11.41 -4.13
CA LEU A 184 15.88 -11.24 -4.56
C LEU A 184 16.12 -12.09 -5.80
N ALA A 185 15.79 -11.52 -6.95
CA ALA A 185 15.87 -12.18 -8.26
C ALA A 185 17.27 -12.72 -8.64
N ASP A 186 18.34 -12.40 -7.88
CA ASP A 186 19.73 -12.65 -8.27
C ASP A 186 20.59 -13.46 -7.26
N GLY A 187 20.02 -14.41 -6.49
CA GLY A 187 20.93 -15.23 -5.66
C GLY A 187 20.37 -16.37 -4.81
N LEU A 188 19.06 -16.55 -4.70
CA LEU A 188 18.52 -17.63 -3.87
C LEU A 188 18.25 -18.89 -4.71
N PRO A 189 18.65 -20.08 -4.24
CA PRO A 189 18.39 -21.32 -4.97
C PRO A 189 16.89 -21.49 -5.19
N GLN A 190 16.52 -21.88 -6.42
CA GLN A 190 15.14 -22.11 -6.89
C GLN A 190 14.33 -23.17 -6.11
N ASN A 191 14.82 -23.61 -4.95
CA ASN A 191 14.22 -24.62 -4.09
C ASN A 191 13.35 -24.06 -2.96
N MET A 192 13.12 -22.74 -2.87
CA MET A 192 12.03 -22.22 -2.02
C MET A 192 10.70 -22.37 -2.76
N THR A 193 10.01 -23.47 -2.47
CA THR A 193 8.74 -23.88 -3.11
C THR A 193 7.53 -23.02 -2.74
N LYS A 194 7.70 -21.88 -2.06
CA LYS A 194 6.61 -20.94 -1.75
C LYS A 194 7.12 -19.51 -1.74
N ASP A 195 6.64 -18.74 -2.70
CA ASP A 195 6.95 -17.34 -2.88
C ASP A 195 5.83 -16.53 -2.24
N ILE A 196 6.05 -16.06 -1.01
CA ILE A 196 5.04 -15.31 -0.22
C ILE A 196 4.51 -14.08 -0.96
N ARG A 197 5.32 -13.50 -1.87
CA ARG A 197 4.91 -12.37 -2.69
C ARG A 197 3.92 -12.79 -3.78
N LYS A 198 4.11 -13.97 -4.41
CA LYS A 198 3.07 -14.58 -5.27
C LYS A 198 1.81 -14.93 -4.49
N GLU A 199 1.94 -15.57 -3.35
CA GLU A 199 0.78 -15.96 -2.53
C GLU A 199 -0.04 -14.72 -2.10
N LEU A 200 0.63 -13.61 -1.73
CA LEU A 200 -0.05 -12.37 -1.37
C LEU A 200 -0.73 -11.71 -2.58
N GLN A 201 -0.12 -11.78 -3.77
CA GLN A 201 -0.76 -11.36 -5.01
C GLN A 201 -2.00 -12.19 -5.31
N GLU A 202 -1.95 -13.51 -5.17
CA GLU A 202 -3.10 -14.39 -5.38
C GLU A 202 -4.25 -14.07 -4.41
N VAL A 203 -3.94 -13.76 -3.14
CA VAL A 203 -4.95 -13.28 -2.17
C VAL A 203 -5.60 -11.99 -2.64
N PHE A 204 -4.81 -11.02 -3.10
CA PHE A 204 -5.34 -9.77 -3.63
C PHE A 204 -6.24 -10.00 -4.84
N GLU A 205 -5.80 -10.79 -5.81
CA GLU A 205 -6.54 -11.04 -7.03
C GLU A 205 -7.82 -11.84 -6.79
N ARG A 206 -7.80 -12.80 -5.86
CA ARG A 206 -9.00 -13.51 -5.40
C ARG A 206 -10.01 -12.52 -4.86
N ASP A 207 -9.60 -11.63 -3.95
CA ASP A 207 -10.50 -10.68 -3.31
C ASP A 207 -10.99 -9.62 -4.31
N TRP A 208 -10.12 -9.12 -5.19
CA TRP A 208 -10.42 -8.15 -6.25
C TRP A 208 -11.46 -8.64 -7.25
N ASN A 209 -11.43 -9.93 -7.57
CA ASN A 209 -12.34 -10.57 -8.52
C ASN A 209 -13.57 -11.21 -7.83
N SER A 210 -13.66 -11.11 -6.50
CA SER A 210 -14.80 -11.60 -5.75
C SER A 210 -16.05 -10.71 -5.93
N PRO A 211 -17.26 -11.21 -5.67
CA PRO A 211 -18.48 -10.39 -5.63
C PRO A 211 -18.50 -9.35 -4.50
N TYR A 212 -17.53 -9.41 -3.59
CA TYR A 212 -17.39 -8.48 -2.46
C TYR A 212 -16.61 -7.22 -2.84
N ALA A 213 -15.86 -7.26 -3.94
CA ALA A 213 -15.16 -6.11 -4.49
C ALA A 213 -16.06 -5.35 -5.46
N VAL A 214 -16.67 -4.28 -4.97
CA VAL A 214 -17.64 -3.46 -5.69
C VAL A 214 -17.01 -2.15 -6.17
N PRO A 215 -17.45 -1.57 -7.31
CA PRO A 215 -17.01 -0.25 -7.73
C PRO A 215 -17.35 0.83 -6.69
N LEU A 216 -16.62 1.96 -6.72
CA LEU A 216 -17.04 3.16 -6.00
C LEU A 216 -18.46 3.54 -6.46
N ARG A 217 -19.40 3.74 -5.53
CA ARG A 217 -20.77 4.15 -5.86
C ARG A 217 -20.72 5.46 -6.62
N ARG A 218 -21.42 5.64 -7.74
CA ARG A 218 -21.48 6.97 -8.37
C ARG A 218 -22.33 7.90 -7.48
N LEU A 219 -21.87 9.14 -7.31
CA LEU A 219 -22.66 10.21 -6.68
C LEU A 219 -23.83 10.59 -7.60
#